data_AF-A0A2W7MUF3-F1
#
_entry.id   AF-A0A2W7MUF3-F1
#
_cell.length_a   1.000
_cell.length_b   1.000
_cell.length_c   1.000
_cell.angle_alpha   90.00
_cell.angle_beta   90.00
_cell.angle_gamma   90.00
#
_symmetry.space_group_name_H-M   'P 1'
#
loop_
_entity.id
_entity.type
_entity.pdbx_description
1 polymer ?
#
loop_
_entity_poly.entity_id
_entity_poly.type
_entity_poly.pdbx_seq_one_letter_code
_entity_poly.pdbx_strand_id
1 'polypeptide(L)'
;MILLLALALVVTLLGGVLVGGWLDRVVAGRGAGPLRAAAALAVRGSVRTEAPDDLLQRLAPILYLALAAVGLSVVPFAPGAALVESPVGIVIWGSCEALTIIAVFLHGWSPNAPFPLIGAYRYVAIALPVMLPSMFVLIAAALPAESLSLSAIVESQRDIWNVVRQPLGLPLFVMVGLTLTLRGPMDYADAADMAGGTSAEEGGGARLAWEIARLAMLVSVSAVAAAVFLGGPLGPVLPGPVWLWFKTAAVMALIVLAGTSVTRTTPSRMLGLIWTIVLPLSFLHLGIAGVLAL
;
A
#
# COMPACT_ATOMS: atom_id res chain seq x y z
N MET A 1 19.36 -18.42 -8.00
CA MET A 1 18.02 -18.26 -7.38
C MET A 1 17.83 -16.86 -6.79
N ILE A 2 18.61 -16.45 -5.78
CA ILE A 2 18.47 -15.12 -5.14
C ILE A 2 18.53 -13.95 -6.14
N LEU A 3 19.48 -13.96 -7.08
CA LEU A 3 19.59 -12.91 -8.10
C LEU A 3 18.33 -12.80 -8.99
N LEU A 4 17.69 -13.92 -9.32
CA LEU A 4 16.47 -13.95 -10.12
C LEU A 4 15.28 -13.38 -9.34
N LEU A 5 15.18 -13.69 -8.05
CA LEU A 5 14.14 -13.15 -7.16
C LEU A 5 14.34 -11.65 -6.92
N ALA A 6 15.58 -11.21 -6.75
CA ALA A 6 15.91 -9.79 -6.65
C ALA A 6 15.55 -9.05 -7.94
N LEU A 7 15.86 -9.64 -9.10
CA LEU A 7 15.45 -9.09 -10.40
C LEU A 7 13.92 -9.05 -10.53
N ALA A 8 13.22 -10.12 -10.15
CA ALA A 8 11.75 -10.18 -10.18
C ALA A 8 11.13 -9.08 -9.30
N LEU A 9 11.68 -8.85 -8.10
CA LEU A 9 11.26 -7.76 -7.22
C LEU A 9 11.44 -6.40 -7.89
N VAL A 10 12.63 -6.12 -8.45
CA VAL A 10 12.91 -4.84 -9.12
C VAL A 10 12.00 -4.63 -10.33
N VAL A 11 11.80 -5.66 -11.16
CA VAL A 11 10.89 -5.60 -12.31
C VAL A 11 9.46 -5.34 -11.84
N THR A 12 9.03 -6.02 -10.77
CA THR A 12 7.69 -5.86 -10.19
C THR A 12 7.45 -4.45 -9.67
N LEU A 13 8.43 -3.89 -8.96
CA LEU A 13 8.34 -2.55 -8.43
C LEU A 13 8.36 -1.51 -9.55
N LEU A 14 9.30 -1.58 -10.49
CA LEU A 14 9.42 -0.60 -11.58
C LEU A 14 8.24 -0.65 -12.54
N GLY A 15 7.89 -1.83 -13.04
CA GLY A 15 6.76 -1.98 -13.94
C GLY A 15 5.44 -1.64 -13.24
N GLY A 16 5.31 -2.01 -11.96
CA GLY A 16 4.13 -1.71 -11.15
C GLY A 16 3.96 -0.20 -10.95
N VAL A 17 5.05 0.53 -10.69
CA VAL A 17 5.02 2.01 -10.63
C VAL A 17 4.52 2.61 -11.95
N LEU A 18 4.94 2.07 -13.10
CA LEU A 18 4.44 2.53 -14.40
C LEU A 18 2.95 2.22 -14.59
N VAL A 19 2.50 1.02 -14.22
CA VAL A 19 1.09 0.61 -14.28
C VAL A 19 0.23 1.45 -13.34
N GLY A 20 0.65 1.64 -12.09
CA GLY A 20 -0.07 2.47 -11.11
C GLY A 20 -0.16 3.92 -11.58
N GLY A 21 0.95 4.47 -12.07
CA GLY A 21 0.95 5.79 -12.67
C GLY A 21 0.02 5.88 -13.88
N TRP A 22 -0.04 4.85 -14.73
CA TRP A 22 -0.98 4.79 -15.86
C TRP A 22 -2.44 4.74 -15.38
N LEU A 23 -2.77 3.87 -14.42
CA LEU A 23 -4.09 3.74 -13.81
C LEU A 23 -4.58 5.08 -13.26
N ASP A 24 -3.74 5.80 -12.53
CA ASP A 24 -4.08 7.13 -11.97
C ASP A 24 -4.52 8.12 -13.04
N ARG A 25 -3.89 8.06 -14.22
CA ARG A 25 -4.24 8.99 -15.31
C ARG A 25 -5.48 8.57 -16.06
N VAL A 26 -5.66 7.28 -16.29
CA VAL A 26 -6.90 6.75 -16.87
C VAL A 26 -8.09 7.17 -16.02
N VAL A 27 -7.99 6.94 -14.70
CA VAL A 27 -9.05 7.30 -13.74
C VAL A 27 -9.25 8.81 -13.63
N ALA A 28 -8.17 9.61 -13.71
CA ALA A 28 -8.26 11.07 -13.74
C ALA A 28 -8.69 11.66 -15.10
N GLY A 29 -8.96 10.84 -16.13
CA GLY A 29 -9.32 11.31 -17.47
C GLY A 29 -8.20 12.08 -18.20
N ARG A 30 -6.92 11.82 -17.88
CA ARG A 30 -5.76 12.53 -18.44
C ARG A 30 -5.05 11.68 -19.51
N GLY A 31 -4.81 12.25 -20.69
CA GLY A 31 -4.26 11.52 -21.85
C GLY A 31 -2.72 11.39 -21.94
N ALA A 32 -1.93 12.13 -21.16
CA ALA A 32 -0.47 12.05 -21.22
C ALA A 32 0.06 10.79 -20.50
N GLY A 33 0.98 10.04 -21.11
CA GLY A 33 1.55 8.82 -20.50
C GLY A 33 2.42 9.06 -19.24
N PRO A 34 2.69 8.01 -18.44
CA PRO A 34 3.40 8.14 -17.17
C PRO A 34 4.77 8.74 -17.22
N LEU A 35 5.54 8.34 -18.21
CA LEU A 35 6.88 8.84 -18.41
C LEU A 35 6.87 10.33 -18.76
N ARG A 36 5.88 10.80 -19.51
CA ARG A 36 5.75 12.23 -19.85
C ARG A 36 5.40 13.07 -18.62
N ALA A 37 4.51 12.59 -17.77
CA ALA A 37 4.17 13.28 -16.52
C ALA A 37 5.36 13.33 -15.56
N ALA A 38 6.08 12.21 -15.42
CA ALA A 38 7.32 12.14 -14.64
C ALA A 38 8.38 13.11 -15.19
N ALA A 39 8.62 13.12 -16.49
CA ALA A 39 9.55 14.03 -17.14
C ALA A 39 9.13 15.51 -16.95
N ALA A 40 7.84 15.81 -17.03
CA ALA A 40 7.34 17.15 -16.79
C ALA A 40 7.57 17.62 -15.35
N LEU A 41 7.47 16.73 -14.35
CA LEU A 41 7.85 17.04 -12.97
C LEU A 41 9.36 17.19 -12.82
N ALA A 42 10.16 16.34 -13.46
CA ALA A 42 11.61 16.39 -13.38
C ALA A 42 12.21 17.71 -13.92
N VAL A 43 11.58 18.32 -14.92
CA VAL A 43 12.01 19.59 -15.52
C VAL A 43 11.54 20.82 -14.72
N ARG A 44 10.51 20.67 -13.86
CA ARG A 44 10.04 21.77 -13.02
C ARG A 44 11.09 22.11 -11.96
N GLY A 45 11.23 23.40 -11.68
CA GLY A 45 12.09 23.88 -10.60
C GLY A 45 11.65 23.34 -9.23
N SER A 46 12.63 23.17 -8.33
CA SER A 46 12.37 22.86 -6.93
C SER A 46 11.70 24.05 -6.24
N VAL A 47 10.65 23.78 -5.48
CA VAL A 47 10.08 24.74 -4.51
C VAL A 47 10.74 24.46 -3.16
N ARG A 48 11.13 25.51 -2.44
CA ARG A 48 11.72 25.42 -1.10
C ARG A 48 11.10 26.50 -0.22
N THR A 49 10.83 26.14 1.02
CA THR A 49 10.42 27.07 2.06
C THR A 49 11.64 27.82 2.64
N GLU A 50 11.42 28.76 3.55
CA GLU A 50 12.49 29.58 4.12
C GLU A 50 13.48 28.79 5.00
N ALA A 51 12.99 27.78 5.73
CA ALA A 51 13.79 26.97 6.64
C ALA A 51 13.34 25.49 6.63
N PRO A 52 13.54 24.76 5.51
CA PRO A 52 13.20 23.36 5.40
C PRO A 52 14.22 22.45 6.12
N ASP A 53 13.76 21.28 6.54
CA ASP A 53 14.62 20.17 6.93
C ASP A 53 14.98 19.33 5.69
N ASP A 54 16.12 19.66 5.07
CA ASP A 54 16.61 19.00 3.85
C ASP A 54 16.89 17.51 4.04
N LEU A 55 17.29 17.10 5.25
CA LEU A 55 17.58 15.70 5.54
C LEU A 55 16.28 14.90 5.50
N LEU A 56 15.25 15.38 6.22
CA LEU A 56 13.95 14.71 6.26
C LEU A 56 13.25 14.71 4.90
N GLN A 57 13.36 15.81 4.14
CA GLN A 57 12.78 15.89 2.80
C GLN A 57 13.33 14.80 1.86
N ARG A 58 14.62 14.44 1.99
CA ARG A 58 15.24 13.38 1.20
C ARG A 58 14.98 12.00 1.78
N LEU A 59 15.04 11.86 3.10
CA LEU A 59 14.88 10.56 3.77
C LEU A 59 13.46 10.03 3.69
N ALA A 60 12.44 10.89 3.76
CA ALA A 60 11.04 10.47 3.76
C ALA A 60 10.66 9.62 2.52
N PRO A 61 10.87 10.06 1.26
CA PRO A 61 10.57 9.24 0.09
C PRO A 61 11.48 8.00 -0.02
N ILE A 62 12.75 8.09 0.41
CA ILE A 62 13.67 6.94 0.42
C ILE A 62 13.18 5.86 1.39
N LEU A 63 12.80 6.25 2.61
CA LEU A 63 12.28 5.34 3.62
C LEU A 63 10.98 4.70 3.15
N TYR A 64 10.06 5.49 2.60
CA TYR A 64 8.78 5.00 2.12
C TYR A 64 8.94 3.99 0.96
N LEU A 65 9.85 4.27 0.01
CA LEU A 65 10.23 3.34 -1.05
C LEU A 65 10.91 2.08 -0.51
N ALA A 66 11.80 2.21 0.47
CA ALA A 66 12.48 1.08 1.11
C ALA A 66 11.48 0.17 1.82
N LEU A 67 10.49 0.72 2.54
CA LEU A 67 9.43 -0.04 3.19
C LEU A 67 8.56 -0.78 2.17
N ALA A 68 8.26 -0.17 1.02
CA ALA A 68 7.57 -0.85 -0.07
C ALA A 68 8.42 -2.01 -0.63
N ALA A 69 9.73 -1.83 -0.79
CA ALA A 69 10.61 -2.90 -1.26
C ALA A 69 10.75 -4.04 -0.24
N VAL A 70 10.84 -3.73 1.06
CA VAL A 70 10.86 -4.74 2.13
C VAL A 70 9.53 -5.50 2.19
N GLY A 71 8.40 -4.80 2.11
CA GLY A 71 7.08 -5.41 2.06
C GLY A 71 6.89 -6.34 0.86
N LEU A 72 7.41 -5.96 -0.31
CA LEU A 72 7.39 -6.81 -1.50
C LEU A 72 8.35 -8.01 -1.40
N SER A 73 9.44 -7.89 -0.63
CA SER A 73 10.46 -8.95 -0.51
C SER A 73 9.96 -10.25 0.12
N VAL A 74 8.94 -10.16 0.98
CA VAL A 74 8.31 -11.32 1.63
C VAL A 74 7.21 -11.96 0.78
N VAL A 75 6.87 -11.38 -0.38
CA VAL A 75 5.87 -11.94 -1.30
C VAL A 75 6.51 -13.06 -2.13
N PRO A 76 5.92 -14.27 -2.17
CA PRO A 76 6.43 -15.37 -2.98
C PRO A 76 6.15 -15.16 -4.48
N PHE A 77 7.19 -15.12 -5.30
CA PHE A 77 7.07 -14.98 -6.77
C PHE A 77 6.73 -16.30 -7.47
N ALA A 78 7.03 -17.42 -6.83
CA ALA A 78 6.62 -18.77 -7.21
C ALA A 78 6.31 -19.56 -5.92
N PRO A 79 5.66 -20.73 -5.99
CA PRO A 79 5.38 -21.54 -4.80
C PRO A 79 6.64 -21.78 -3.97
N GLY A 80 6.66 -21.31 -2.72
CA GLY A 80 7.81 -21.40 -1.81
C GLY A 80 9.04 -20.55 -2.17
N ALA A 81 8.89 -19.54 -3.03
CA ALA A 81 10.02 -18.73 -3.54
C ALA A 81 9.79 -17.23 -3.31
N ALA A 82 9.87 -16.78 -2.06
CA ALA A 82 10.03 -15.37 -1.70
C ALA A 82 11.53 -14.96 -1.71
N LEU A 83 11.82 -13.67 -1.91
CA LEU A 83 13.20 -13.18 -1.78
C LEU A 83 13.69 -13.29 -0.33
N VAL A 84 12.81 -12.93 0.60
CA VAL A 84 13.00 -13.08 2.05
C VAL A 84 11.95 -14.05 2.55
N GLU A 85 12.30 -15.33 2.59
CA GLU A 85 11.45 -16.35 3.20
C GLU A 85 11.57 -16.27 4.73
N SER A 86 10.44 -16.09 5.41
CA SER A 86 10.41 -15.89 6.85
C SER A 86 9.16 -16.53 7.47
N PRO A 87 9.29 -17.21 8.62
CA PRO A 87 8.14 -17.76 9.34
C PRO A 87 7.17 -16.67 9.85
N VAL A 88 7.60 -15.40 9.85
CA VAL A 88 6.84 -14.25 10.37
C VAL A 88 6.60 -13.18 9.30
N GLY A 89 6.36 -13.60 8.04
CA GLY A 89 6.17 -12.70 6.91
C GLY A 89 5.08 -11.63 7.13
N ILE A 90 3.93 -11.99 7.72
CA ILE A 90 2.88 -11.02 8.08
C ILE A 90 3.41 -9.95 9.04
N VAL A 91 4.23 -10.34 10.02
CA VAL A 91 4.78 -9.42 11.03
C VAL A 91 5.78 -8.45 10.38
N ILE A 92 6.57 -8.92 9.42
CA ILE A 92 7.48 -8.07 8.64
C ILE A 92 6.67 -7.03 7.85
N TRP A 93 5.61 -7.45 7.18
CA TRP A 93 4.71 -6.53 6.47
C TRP A 93 4.05 -5.53 7.44
N GLY A 94 3.47 -6.00 8.55
CA GLY A 94 2.88 -5.12 9.57
C GLY A 94 3.85 -4.12 10.17
N SER A 95 5.13 -4.50 10.30
CA SER A 95 6.20 -3.57 10.70
C SER A 95 6.44 -2.49 9.63
N CYS A 96 6.35 -2.84 8.35
CA CYS A 96 6.44 -1.87 7.25
C CYS A 96 5.26 -0.90 7.25
N GLU A 97 4.04 -1.37 7.54
CA GLU A 97 2.86 -0.53 7.68
C GLU A 97 3.06 0.52 8.80
N ALA A 98 3.50 0.09 9.98
CA ALA A 98 3.74 0.98 11.12
C ALA A 98 4.83 2.02 10.83
N LEU A 99 5.94 1.61 10.22
CA LEU A 99 7.03 2.53 9.85
C LEU A 99 6.64 3.50 8.72
N THR A 100 5.68 3.14 7.88
CA THR A 100 5.15 4.03 6.84
C THR A 100 4.50 5.27 7.46
N ILE A 101 3.89 5.14 8.65
CA ILE A 101 3.32 6.28 9.39
C ILE A 101 4.40 7.33 9.69
N ILE A 102 5.58 6.86 10.10
CA ILE A 102 6.73 7.72 10.37
C ILE A 102 7.22 8.37 9.08
N ALA A 103 7.39 7.61 8.00
CA ALA A 103 7.87 8.15 6.73
C ALA A 103 6.98 9.29 6.20
N VAL A 104 5.65 9.13 6.25
CA VAL A 104 4.69 10.17 5.83
C VAL A 104 4.67 11.35 6.81
N PHE A 105 4.85 11.13 8.11
CA PHE A 105 4.96 12.22 9.06
C PHE A 105 6.22 13.07 8.80
N LEU A 106 7.38 12.43 8.59
CA LEU A 106 8.63 13.12 8.26
C LEU A 106 8.50 13.91 6.96
N HIS A 107 7.78 13.38 5.97
CA HIS A 107 7.48 14.08 4.73
C HIS A 107 6.76 15.41 4.99
N GLY A 108 5.65 15.40 5.74
CA GLY A 108 4.91 16.63 6.06
C GLY A 108 5.59 17.56 7.06
N TRP A 109 6.49 17.06 7.90
CA TRP A 109 7.31 17.89 8.78
C TRP A 109 8.38 18.68 8.01
N SER A 110 8.97 18.04 6.99
CA SER A 110 10.17 18.55 6.31
C SER A 110 10.07 19.97 5.74
N PRO A 111 8.94 20.46 5.19
CA PRO A 111 8.88 21.79 4.63
C PRO A 111 8.81 22.90 5.67
N ASN A 112 8.63 22.60 6.96
CA ASN A 112 8.46 23.60 8.02
C ASN A 112 7.34 24.62 7.68
N ALA A 113 6.18 24.11 7.25
CA ALA A 113 5.03 24.91 6.85
C ALA A 113 3.73 24.36 7.48
N PRO A 114 2.73 25.22 7.76
CA PRO A 114 1.51 24.80 8.48
C PRO A 114 0.69 23.73 7.74
N PHE A 115 0.46 23.87 6.43
CA PHE A 115 -0.39 22.91 5.70
C PHE A 115 0.23 21.51 5.57
N PRO A 116 1.52 21.36 5.23
CA PRO A 116 2.19 20.06 5.29
C PRO A 116 2.13 19.40 6.67
N LEU A 117 2.38 20.18 7.74
CA LEU A 117 2.38 19.65 9.09
C LEU A 117 0.98 19.19 9.53
N ILE A 118 -0.06 19.97 9.24
CA ILE A 118 -1.45 19.59 9.52
C ILE A 118 -1.85 18.32 8.75
N GLY A 119 -1.44 18.20 7.48
CA GLY A 119 -1.65 16.99 6.68
C GLY A 119 -1.02 15.75 7.33
N ALA A 120 0.23 15.85 7.78
CA ALA A 120 0.91 14.78 8.49
C ALA A 120 0.17 14.35 9.77
N TYR A 121 -0.24 15.30 10.61
CA TYR A 121 -1.01 14.98 11.83
C TYR A 121 -2.36 14.32 11.53
N ARG A 122 -3.08 14.80 10.50
CA ARG A 122 -4.34 14.19 10.07
C ARG A 122 -4.14 12.75 9.60
N TYR A 123 -3.06 12.49 8.87
CA TYR A 123 -2.71 11.15 8.44
C TYR A 123 -2.40 10.25 9.64
N VAL A 124 -1.53 10.67 10.56
CA VAL A 124 -1.20 9.89 11.77
C VAL A 124 -2.46 9.52 12.56
N ALA A 125 -3.39 10.47 12.73
CA ALA A 125 -4.64 10.25 13.46
C ALA A 125 -5.54 9.18 12.81
N ILE A 126 -5.46 8.98 11.49
CA ILE A 126 -6.25 8.00 10.75
C ILE A 126 -5.50 6.68 10.56
N ALA A 127 -4.22 6.75 10.21
CA ALA A 127 -3.40 5.58 9.89
C ALA A 127 -3.12 4.71 11.12
N LEU A 128 -2.91 5.32 12.30
CA LEU A 128 -2.67 4.57 13.53
C LEU A 128 -3.83 3.60 13.87
N PRO A 129 -5.10 4.05 13.93
CA PRO A 129 -6.24 3.15 14.13
C PRO A 129 -6.38 2.06 13.06
N VAL A 130 -6.02 2.32 11.80
CA VAL A 130 -6.14 1.36 10.68
C VAL A 130 -5.17 0.17 10.83
N MET A 131 -4.10 0.29 11.62
CA MET A 131 -3.20 -0.83 11.90
C MET A 131 -3.90 -1.99 12.62
N LEU A 132 -4.88 -1.71 13.48
CA LEU A 132 -5.61 -2.76 14.20
C LEU A 132 -6.48 -3.61 13.24
N PRO A 133 -7.37 -3.01 12.41
CA PRO A 133 -8.05 -3.76 11.36
C PRO A 133 -7.12 -4.50 10.41
N SER A 134 -5.99 -3.89 10.03
CA SER A 134 -4.99 -4.56 9.17
C SER A 134 -4.51 -5.87 9.78
N MET A 135 -4.06 -5.85 11.04
CA MET A 135 -3.57 -7.04 11.70
C MET A 135 -4.66 -8.09 11.90
N PHE A 136 -5.89 -7.72 12.26
CA PHE A 136 -6.99 -8.69 12.36
C PHE A 136 -7.30 -9.35 11.03
N VAL A 137 -7.30 -8.59 9.94
CA VAL A 137 -7.56 -9.10 8.59
C VAL A 137 -6.45 -10.03 8.12
N LEU A 138 -5.18 -9.69 8.37
CA LEU A 138 -4.04 -10.53 7.99
C LEU A 138 -3.94 -11.81 8.82
N ILE A 139 -4.17 -11.72 10.13
CA ILE A 139 -4.19 -12.90 11.01
C ILE A 139 -5.34 -13.83 10.61
N ALA A 140 -6.52 -13.29 10.30
CA ALA A 140 -7.66 -14.08 9.83
C ALA A 140 -7.29 -14.89 8.56
N ALA A 141 -6.62 -14.26 7.61
CA ALA A 141 -6.16 -14.91 6.38
C ALA A 141 -5.05 -15.95 6.61
N ALA A 142 -4.32 -15.85 7.72
CA ALA A 142 -3.27 -16.78 8.12
C ALA A 142 -3.80 -18.05 8.79
N LEU A 143 -4.97 -18.00 9.42
CA LEU A 143 -5.55 -19.12 10.16
C LEU A 143 -5.65 -20.42 9.33
N PRO A 144 -6.17 -20.41 8.09
CA PRO A 144 -6.14 -21.57 7.20
C PRO A 144 -4.78 -22.24 6.98
N ALA A 145 -3.69 -21.47 7.11
CA ALA A 145 -2.33 -21.91 6.85
C ALA A 145 -1.60 -22.36 8.12
N GLU A 146 -2.18 -22.12 9.30
CA GLU A 146 -1.56 -22.35 10.61
C GLU A 146 -0.14 -21.74 10.72
N SER A 147 0.11 -20.64 9.99
CA SER A 147 1.43 -20.05 9.83
C SER A 147 1.34 -18.58 9.45
N LEU A 148 2.32 -17.79 9.91
CA LEU A 148 2.46 -16.36 9.55
C LEU A 148 3.38 -16.13 8.34
N SER A 149 3.92 -17.20 7.74
CA SER A 149 4.67 -17.12 6.47
C SER A 149 3.70 -16.84 5.30
N LEU A 150 4.02 -15.85 4.48
CA LEU A 150 3.24 -15.58 3.26
C LEU A 150 3.27 -16.76 2.28
N SER A 151 4.38 -17.52 2.24
CA SER A 151 4.49 -18.71 1.38
C SER A 151 3.53 -19.81 1.84
N ALA A 152 3.41 -20.04 3.16
CA ALA A 152 2.44 -20.99 3.70
C ALA A 152 0.99 -20.53 3.47
N ILE A 153 0.72 -19.23 3.58
CA ILE A 153 -0.61 -18.65 3.31
C ILE A 153 -0.99 -18.78 1.84
N VAL A 154 -0.05 -18.59 0.92
CA VAL A 154 -0.28 -18.85 -0.50
C VAL A 154 -0.58 -20.33 -0.71
N GLU A 155 0.18 -21.22 -0.11
CA GLU A 155 0.03 -22.66 -0.27
C GLU A 155 -1.32 -23.20 0.24
N SER A 156 -1.85 -22.64 1.34
CA SER A 156 -3.17 -23.02 1.87
C SER A 156 -4.34 -22.66 0.95
N GLN A 157 -4.09 -21.84 -0.07
CA GLN A 157 -5.09 -21.39 -1.05
C GLN A 157 -5.12 -22.24 -2.34
N ARG A 158 -4.49 -23.43 -2.36
CA ARG A 158 -4.50 -24.30 -3.56
C ARG A 158 -5.90 -24.69 -4.02
N ASP A 159 -6.78 -25.04 -3.09
CA ASP A 159 -8.13 -25.50 -3.43
C ASP A 159 -9.10 -24.32 -3.52
N ILE A 160 -9.11 -23.45 -2.51
CA ILE A 160 -10.02 -22.31 -2.42
C ILE A 160 -9.25 -21.06 -2.00
N TRP A 161 -9.35 -19.99 -2.78
CA TRP A 161 -8.71 -18.71 -2.46
C TRP A 161 -9.37 -18.03 -1.26
N ASN A 162 -8.57 -17.29 -0.50
CA ASN A 162 -9.05 -16.61 0.70
C ASN A 162 -10.11 -15.54 0.41
N VAL A 163 -10.13 -14.94 -0.79
CA VAL A 163 -11.22 -14.02 -1.18
C VAL A 163 -12.59 -14.69 -1.21
N VAL A 164 -12.64 -16.01 -1.48
CA VAL A 164 -13.88 -16.80 -1.47
C VAL A 164 -14.16 -17.33 -0.06
N ARG A 165 -13.13 -17.86 0.61
CA ARG A 165 -13.26 -18.41 1.97
C ARG A 165 -13.59 -17.33 3.02
N GLN A 166 -13.08 -16.12 2.80
CA GLN A 166 -13.13 -14.99 3.72
C GLN A 166 -13.53 -13.71 2.95
N PRO A 167 -14.81 -13.55 2.56
CA PRO A 167 -15.25 -12.50 1.65
C PRO A 167 -15.08 -11.07 2.22
N LEU A 168 -14.98 -10.91 3.54
CA LEU A 168 -14.71 -9.63 4.17
C LEU A 168 -13.24 -9.23 4.14
N GLY A 169 -12.32 -10.18 3.95
CA GLY A 169 -10.88 -9.95 4.08
C GLY A 169 -10.34 -8.94 3.07
N LEU A 170 -10.55 -9.19 1.76
CA LEU A 170 -10.04 -8.31 0.72
C LEU A 170 -10.64 -6.89 0.78
N PRO A 171 -11.97 -6.68 0.93
CA PRO A 171 -12.53 -5.34 1.09
C PRO A 171 -11.96 -4.56 2.28
N LEU A 172 -11.78 -5.21 3.43
CA LEU A 172 -11.17 -4.57 4.60
C LEU A 172 -9.69 -4.25 4.35
N PHE A 173 -8.94 -5.14 3.68
CA PHE A 173 -7.54 -4.89 3.34
C PHE A 173 -7.38 -3.80 2.27
N VAL A 174 -8.35 -3.62 1.37
CA VAL A 174 -8.37 -2.47 0.44
C VAL A 174 -8.41 -1.15 1.21
N MET A 175 -9.14 -1.05 2.33
CA MET A 175 -9.13 0.16 3.17
C MET A 175 -7.74 0.44 3.76
N VAL A 176 -6.99 -0.61 4.12
CA VAL A 176 -5.59 -0.50 4.53
C VAL A 176 -4.73 0.01 3.37
N GLY A 177 -4.90 -0.57 2.18
CA GLY A 177 -4.21 -0.13 0.97
C GLY A 177 -4.47 1.34 0.60
N LEU A 178 -5.71 1.80 0.72
CA LEU A 178 -6.07 3.21 0.50
C LEU A 178 -5.35 4.13 1.49
N THR A 179 -5.30 3.72 2.76
CA THR A 179 -4.59 4.45 3.82
C THR A 179 -3.09 4.51 3.55
N LEU A 180 -2.45 3.36 3.34
CA LEU A 180 -1.01 3.26 3.12
C LEU A 180 -0.53 3.92 1.84
N THR A 181 -1.40 4.13 0.85
CA THR A 181 -1.06 4.76 -0.44
C THR A 181 -1.55 6.19 -0.55
N LEU A 182 -2.09 6.76 0.54
CA LEU A 182 -2.63 8.12 0.62
C LEU A 182 -3.68 8.42 -0.46
N ARG A 183 -4.52 7.43 -0.75
CA ARG A 183 -5.59 7.54 -1.75
C ARG A 183 -6.91 7.83 -1.08
N GLY A 184 -7.75 8.63 -1.73
CA GLY A 184 -9.12 8.90 -1.28
C GLY A 184 -9.84 7.58 -1.02
N PRO A 185 -10.81 7.50 -0.10
CA PRO A 185 -11.21 8.51 0.87
C PRO A 185 -10.22 8.65 2.07
N MET A 186 -9.06 7.99 2.04
CA MET A 186 -8.05 7.98 3.13
C MET A 186 -6.85 8.92 2.86
N ASP A 187 -6.95 9.82 1.89
CA ASP A 187 -5.93 10.78 1.45
C ASP A 187 -5.74 11.97 2.41
N TYR A 188 -5.75 11.72 3.73
CA TYR A 188 -5.68 12.77 4.74
C TYR A 188 -4.33 13.49 4.82
N ALA A 189 -3.26 12.85 4.33
CA ALA A 189 -1.94 13.46 4.20
C ALA A 189 -1.92 14.53 3.09
N ASP A 190 -2.30 14.15 1.87
CA ASP A 190 -2.23 14.97 0.65
C ASP A 190 -3.59 15.61 0.28
N ALA A 191 -4.34 15.99 1.30
CA ALA A 191 -5.74 16.33 1.20
C ALA A 191 -5.99 17.62 0.37
N ALA A 192 -6.94 17.58 -0.57
CA ALA A 192 -7.25 18.72 -1.45
C ALA A 192 -7.82 19.95 -0.72
N ASP A 193 -8.50 19.76 0.42
CA ASP A 193 -8.97 20.82 1.31
C ASP A 193 -7.85 21.55 2.06
N MET A 194 -6.62 21.01 2.00
CA MET A 194 -5.41 21.58 2.60
C MET A 194 -4.40 21.98 1.53
N ALA A 195 -4.87 22.37 0.33
CA ALA A 195 -4.02 22.77 -0.80
C ALA A 195 -2.94 21.73 -1.17
N GLY A 196 -3.23 20.43 -0.99
CA GLY A 196 -2.30 19.35 -1.26
C GLY A 196 -1.54 18.83 -0.04
N GLY A 197 -1.82 19.37 1.16
CA GLY A 197 -1.39 18.82 2.44
C GLY A 197 0.13 18.64 2.56
N THR A 198 0.58 17.41 2.87
CA THR A 198 2.00 17.07 3.04
C THR A 198 2.85 17.42 1.82
N SER A 199 2.24 17.48 0.63
CA SER A 199 2.92 17.78 -0.62
C SER A 199 2.75 19.22 -1.11
N ALA A 200 2.10 20.10 -0.34
CA ALA A 200 1.74 21.44 -0.79
C ALA A 200 2.96 22.30 -1.19
N GLU A 201 4.07 22.16 -0.48
CA GLU A 201 5.30 22.95 -0.66
C GLU A 201 6.34 22.27 -1.56
N GLU A 202 6.01 21.10 -2.14
CA GLU A 202 6.97 20.33 -2.95
C GLU A 202 6.80 20.57 -4.44
N GLY A 203 7.93 20.87 -5.10
CA GLY A 203 8.04 21.01 -6.54
C GLY A 203 9.13 20.13 -7.14
N GLY A 204 9.11 20.02 -8.46
CA GLY A 204 10.22 19.43 -9.22
C GLY A 204 10.52 17.97 -8.87
N GLY A 205 11.81 17.68 -8.72
CA GLY A 205 12.32 16.34 -8.41
C GLY A 205 11.89 15.77 -7.05
N ALA A 206 11.70 16.61 -6.02
CA ALA A 206 11.25 16.14 -4.69
C ALA A 206 9.83 15.57 -4.78
N ARG A 207 8.93 16.32 -5.43
CA ARG A 207 7.56 15.87 -5.72
C ARG A 207 7.55 14.57 -6.52
N LEU A 208 8.43 14.46 -7.52
CA LEU A 208 8.55 13.24 -8.34
C LEU A 208 8.98 12.03 -7.48
N ALA A 209 9.97 12.19 -6.61
CA ALA A 209 10.44 11.12 -5.73
C ALA A 209 9.35 10.63 -4.78
N TRP A 210 8.57 11.55 -4.20
CA TRP A 210 7.42 11.22 -3.35
C TRP A 210 6.34 10.43 -4.10
N GLU A 211 5.98 10.87 -5.30
CA GLU A 211 5.00 10.20 -6.15
C GLU A 211 5.44 8.78 -6.54
N ILE A 212 6.72 8.60 -6.87
CA ILE A 212 7.29 7.27 -7.17
C ILE A 212 7.23 6.37 -5.93
N ALA A 213 7.59 6.87 -4.74
CA ALA A 213 7.54 6.11 -3.50
C ALA A 213 6.10 5.68 -3.16
N ARG A 214 5.12 6.57 -3.32
CA ARG A 214 3.70 6.27 -3.11
C ARG A 214 3.18 5.21 -4.09
N LEU A 215 3.60 5.28 -5.35
CA LEU A 215 3.29 4.27 -6.36
C LEU A 215 3.97 2.93 -6.05
N ALA A 216 5.19 2.93 -5.54
CA ALA A 216 5.86 1.71 -5.11
C ALA A 216 5.14 1.06 -3.93
N MET A 217 4.65 1.85 -2.97
CA MET A 217 3.81 1.33 -1.89
C MET A 217 2.51 0.73 -2.41
N LEU A 218 1.88 1.34 -3.42
CA LEU A 218 0.70 0.77 -4.09
C LEU A 218 0.98 -0.61 -4.68
N VAL A 219 2.15 -0.79 -5.32
CA VAL A 219 2.58 -2.11 -5.81
C VAL A 219 2.73 -3.09 -4.65
N SER A 220 3.46 -2.70 -3.60
CA SER A 220 3.73 -3.58 -2.46
C SER A 220 2.46 -4.05 -1.76
N VAL A 221 1.57 -3.13 -1.37
CA VAL A 221 0.32 -3.50 -0.69
C VAL A 221 -0.59 -4.35 -1.58
N SER A 222 -0.59 -4.09 -2.89
CA SER A 222 -1.38 -4.89 -3.84
C SER A 222 -0.81 -6.29 -4.04
N ALA A 223 0.52 -6.44 -4.02
CA ALA A 223 1.18 -7.73 -4.12
C ALA A 223 0.95 -8.57 -2.86
N VAL A 224 1.00 -7.95 -1.68
CA VAL A 224 0.64 -8.59 -0.40
C VAL A 224 -0.84 -9.01 -0.42
N ALA A 225 -1.75 -8.14 -0.85
CA ALA A 225 -3.16 -8.50 -1.00
C ALA A 225 -3.38 -9.66 -1.98
N ALA A 226 -2.68 -9.65 -3.12
CA ALA A 226 -2.74 -10.74 -4.10
C ALA A 226 -2.22 -12.07 -3.51
N ALA A 227 -1.15 -12.04 -2.73
CA ALA A 227 -0.64 -13.22 -2.04
C ALA A 227 -1.61 -13.74 -0.97
N VAL A 228 -2.12 -12.84 -0.12
CA VAL A 228 -2.93 -13.20 1.04
C VAL A 228 -4.35 -13.60 0.67
N PHE A 229 -4.96 -12.98 -0.34
CA PHE A 229 -6.38 -13.18 -0.68
C PHE A 229 -6.64 -13.90 -2.01
N LEU A 230 -5.71 -13.78 -2.97
CA LEU A 230 -5.92 -14.28 -4.33
C LEU A 230 -4.99 -15.45 -4.67
N GLY A 231 -4.33 -16.08 -3.68
CA GLY A 231 -3.43 -17.20 -3.90
C GLY A 231 -2.10 -16.85 -4.57
N GLY A 232 -1.71 -15.58 -4.61
CA GLY A 232 -0.41 -15.12 -5.13
C GLY A 232 -0.05 -15.73 -6.50
N PRO A 233 1.08 -16.46 -6.64
CA PRO A 233 1.50 -17.08 -7.89
C PRO A 233 0.67 -18.30 -8.32
N LEU A 234 -0.26 -18.80 -7.51
CA LEU A 234 -1.08 -19.97 -7.87
C LEU A 234 -2.11 -19.60 -8.93
N GLY A 235 -2.24 -20.38 -10.00
CA GLY A 235 -3.33 -20.18 -10.96
C GLY A 235 -3.23 -21.15 -12.12
N PRO A 236 -4.31 -21.29 -12.91
CA PRO A 236 -4.33 -22.21 -14.04
C PRO A 236 -3.51 -21.65 -15.21
N VAL A 237 -2.91 -22.52 -16.04
CA VAL A 237 -2.33 -22.21 -17.36
C VAL A 237 -1.04 -21.36 -17.37
N LEU A 238 -1.00 -20.19 -16.71
CA LEU A 238 0.14 -19.25 -16.78
C LEU A 238 1.24 -19.56 -15.74
N PRO A 239 2.50 -19.15 -15.99
CA PRO A 239 3.57 -19.25 -15.01
C PRO A 239 3.30 -18.42 -13.74
N GLY A 240 3.76 -18.89 -12.59
CA GLY A 240 3.47 -18.28 -11.28
C GLY A 240 3.77 -16.78 -11.17
N PRO A 241 4.95 -16.29 -11.58
CA PRO A 241 5.24 -14.86 -11.54
C PRO A 241 4.27 -14.00 -12.38
N VAL A 242 3.75 -14.55 -13.48
CA VAL A 242 2.79 -13.85 -14.35
C VAL A 242 1.43 -13.76 -13.66
N TRP A 243 0.99 -14.82 -12.98
CA TRP A 243 -0.23 -14.81 -12.17
C TRP A 243 -0.17 -13.81 -11.03
N LEU A 244 0.95 -13.79 -10.29
CA LEU A 244 1.16 -12.82 -9.23
C LEU A 244 1.06 -11.40 -9.78
N TRP A 245 1.71 -11.12 -10.91
CA TRP A 245 1.66 -9.82 -11.57
C TRP A 245 0.26 -9.40 -12.00
N PHE A 246 -0.48 -10.30 -12.65
CA PHE A 246 -1.85 -10.02 -13.09
C PHE A 246 -2.76 -9.69 -11.90
N LYS A 247 -2.70 -10.48 -10.84
CA LYS A 247 -3.51 -10.26 -9.63
C LYS A 247 -3.08 -9.00 -8.88
N THR A 248 -1.77 -8.73 -8.81
CA THR A 248 -1.24 -7.48 -8.25
C THR A 248 -1.81 -6.29 -9.02
N ALA A 249 -1.75 -6.30 -10.36
CA ALA A 249 -2.31 -5.24 -11.19
C ALA A 249 -3.84 -5.10 -11.03
N ALA A 250 -4.57 -6.21 -10.87
CA ALA A 250 -6.00 -6.20 -10.60
C ALA A 250 -6.33 -5.55 -9.25
N VAL A 251 -5.57 -5.87 -8.19
CA VAL A 251 -5.74 -5.22 -6.87
C VAL A 251 -5.32 -3.75 -6.92
N MET A 252 -4.26 -3.41 -7.66
CA MET A 252 -3.89 -2.00 -7.87
C MET A 252 -5.04 -1.22 -8.51
N ALA A 253 -5.64 -1.77 -9.57
CA ALA A 253 -6.80 -1.16 -10.21
C ALA A 253 -7.98 -1.04 -9.24
N LEU A 254 -8.25 -2.07 -8.43
CA LEU A 254 -9.28 -2.03 -7.40
C LEU A 254 -9.05 -0.91 -6.38
N ILE A 255 -7.83 -0.76 -5.85
CA ILE A 255 -7.49 0.30 -4.89
C ILE A 255 -7.63 1.68 -5.56
N VAL A 256 -7.13 1.85 -6.78
CA VAL A 256 -7.24 3.14 -7.50
C VAL A 256 -8.71 3.50 -7.76
N LEU A 257 -9.53 2.55 -8.20
CA LEU A 257 -10.95 2.76 -8.48
C LEU A 257 -11.76 3.00 -7.19
N ALA A 258 -11.50 2.22 -6.14
CA ALA A 258 -12.13 2.39 -4.84
C ALA A 258 -11.88 3.81 -4.32
N GLY A 259 -10.70 4.36 -4.59
CA GLY A 259 -10.35 5.69 -4.11
C GLY A 259 -11.02 6.86 -4.82
N THR A 260 -11.62 6.62 -5.98
CA THR A 260 -12.51 7.59 -6.65
C THR A 260 -13.99 7.31 -6.44
N SER A 261 -14.35 6.09 -6.02
CA SER A 261 -15.75 5.66 -5.92
C SER A 261 -16.40 6.07 -4.59
N VAL A 262 -15.61 6.28 -3.54
CA VAL A 262 -16.11 6.62 -2.20
C VAL A 262 -15.85 8.08 -1.89
N THR A 263 -16.89 8.79 -1.45
CA THR A 263 -16.76 10.19 -1.04
C THR A 263 -15.93 10.31 0.23
N ARG A 264 -14.90 11.15 0.18
CA ARG A 264 -14.09 11.49 1.35
C ARG A 264 -14.93 12.19 2.41
N THR A 265 -14.76 11.79 3.67
CA THR A 265 -15.43 12.42 4.82
C THR A 265 -14.44 13.26 5.65
N THR A 266 -14.94 14.03 6.61
CA THR A 266 -14.08 14.78 7.54
C THR A 266 -13.23 13.81 8.36
N PRO A 267 -12.00 14.20 8.79
CA PRO A 267 -11.14 13.32 9.58
C PRO A 267 -11.85 12.76 10.82
N SER A 268 -12.65 13.58 11.51
CA SER A 268 -13.43 13.16 12.67
C SER A 268 -14.45 12.07 12.36
N ARG A 269 -15.17 12.18 11.22
CA ARG A 269 -16.16 11.17 10.80
C ARG A 269 -15.49 9.89 10.35
N MET A 270 -14.37 9.99 9.63
CA MET A 270 -13.61 8.80 9.22
C MET A 270 -13.01 8.07 10.42
N LEU A 271 -12.46 8.80 11.39
CA LEU A 271 -11.99 8.22 12.63
C LEU A 271 -13.12 7.48 13.35
N GLY A 272 -14.30 8.12 13.45
CA GLY A 272 -15.51 7.47 13.95
C GLY A 272 -15.84 6.19 13.18
N LEU A 273 -15.84 6.23 11.85
CA LEU A 273 -16.12 5.07 10.99
C LEU A 273 -15.14 3.93 11.25
N ILE A 274 -13.84 4.23 11.38
CA ILE A 274 -12.81 3.22 11.66
C ILE A 274 -13.09 2.54 13.00
N TRP A 275 -13.28 3.31 14.07
CA TRP A 275 -13.47 2.75 15.42
C TRP A 275 -14.81 2.04 15.61
N THR A 276 -15.88 2.54 14.99
CA THR A 276 -17.24 2.04 15.23
C THR A 276 -17.71 0.99 14.24
N ILE A 277 -17.14 0.96 13.02
CA ILE A 277 -17.56 0.02 11.97
C ILE A 277 -16.39 -0.85 11.53
N VAL A 278 -15.29 -0.27 11.06
CA VAL A 278 -14.19 -1.04 10.43
C VAL A 278 -13.54 -1.96 11.46
N LEU A 279 -13.24 -1.46 12.66
CA LEU A 279 -12.60 -2.24 13.72
C LEU A 279 -13.49 -3.41 14.19
N PRO A 280 -14.76 -3.21 14.60
CA PRO A 280 -15.64 -4.33 14.94
C PRO A 280 -15.83 -5.32 13.80
N LEU A 281 -15.95 -4.85 12.55
CA LEU A 281 -16.12 -5.73 11.39
C LEU A 281 -14.87 -6.58 11.13
N SER A 282 -13.67 -6.00 11.28
CA SER A 282 -12.40 -6.73 11.16
C SER A 282 -12.20 -7.76 12.28
N PHE A 283 -12.66 -7.45 13.50
CA PHE A 283 -12.64 -8.39 14.60
C PHE A 283 -13.65 -9.54 14.40
N LEU A 284 -14.86 -9.23 13.92
CA LEU A 284 -15.85 -10.25 13.55
C LEU A 284 -15.32 -11.15 12.44
N HIS A 285 -14.68 -10.58 11.42
CA HIS A 285 -14.02 -11.33 10.36
C HIS A 285 -12.98 -12.32 10.91
N LEU A 286 -12.13 -11.87 11.83
CA LEU A 286 -11.18 -12.75 12.53
C LEU A 286 -11.88 -13.85 13.32
N GLY A 287 -12.94 -13.52 14.06
CA GLY A 287 -13.73 -14.52 14.80
C GLY A 287 -14.35 -15.59 13.90
N ILE A 288 -14.95 -15.18 12.77
CA ILE A 288 -15.51 -16.11 11.78
C ILE A 288 -14.42 -17.00 11.19
N ALA A 289 -13.28 -16.43 10.81
CA ALA A 289 -12.16 -17.20 10.29
C ALA A 289 -11.63 -18.21 11.32
N GLY A 290 -11.59 -17.85 12.60
CA GLY A 290 -11.24 -18.74 13.71
C GLY A 290 -12.19 -19.91 13.87
N VAL A 291 -13.51 -19.67 13.84
CA VAL A 291 -14.51 -20.74 13.93
C VAL A 291 -14.44 -21.70 12.74
N LEU A 292 -14.12 -21.20 11.54
CA LEU A 292 -13.97 -22.02 10.32
C LEU A 292 -12.63 -22.75 10.21
N ALA A 293 -11.69 -22.49 11.12
CA ALA A 293 -10.38 -23.13 11.15
C ALA A 293 -10.27 -24.24 12.21
N LEU A 294 -11.19 -24.28 13.18
CA LEU A 294 -11.37 -25.37 14.14
C LEU A 294 -12.18 -26.52 13.53
#